data_AF-A0A946K3A3-F1
#
_entry.id   AF-A0A946K3A3-F1
#
_cell.length_a   1.000
_cell.length_b   1.000
_cell.length_c   1.000
_cell.angle_alpha   90.00
_cell.angle_beta   90.00
_cell.angle_gamma   90.00
#
_symmetry.space_group_name_H-M   'P 1'
#
loop_
_entity.id
_entity.type
_entity.pdbx_description
1 polymer ?
#
loop_
_entity_poly.entity_id
_entity_poly.type
_entity_poly.pdbx_seq_one_letter_code
_entity_poly.pdbx_strand_id
1 'polypeptide(L)' 'MPEFRCVSPKEFDSVIDEQFFRDEHELLESRFFDQQDRIIARVVRYLDEEGELVPEADLMLAVYAGED' A
#
# COMPACT_ATOMS: atom_id res chain seq x y z
N MET A 1 -8.57 11.74 -0.87
CA MET A 1 -7.63 10.66 -0.51
C MET A 1 -8.35 9.36 -0.87
N PRO A 2 -7.73 8.43 -1.62
CA PRO A 2 -8.42 7.22 -2.05
C PRO A 2 -8.86 6.38 -0.85
N GLU A 3 -9.91 5.60 -1.01
CA GLU A 3 -10.23 4.55 -0.06
C GLU A 3 -9.22 3.41 -0.22
N PHE A 4 -9.04 2.59 0.81
CA PHE A 4 -8.08 1.48 0.77
C PHE A 4 -8.76 0.20 1.19
N ARG A 5 -8.55 -0.87 0.41
CA ARG A 5 -9.00 -2.22 0.75
C ARG A 5 -7.80 -3.10 1.05
N CYS A 6 -7.84 -3.87 2.14
CA CYS A 6 -6.85 -4.91 2.40
C CYS A 6 -7.01 -6.03 1.37
N VAL A 7 -5.88 -6.52 0.86
CA VAL A 7 -5.84 -7.54 -0.19
C VAL A 7 -4.84 -8.63 0.14
N SER A 8 -4.93 -9.73 -0.58
CA SER A 8 -3.93 -10.79 -0.50
C SER A 8 -2.60 -10.36 -1.13
N PRO A 9 -1.44 -10.92 -0.73
CA PRO A 9 -0.14 -10.63 -1.34
C PRO A 9 -0.15 -10.75 -2.86
N LYS A 10 -0.78 -11.80 -3.39
CA LYS A 10 -0.90 -12.01 -4.84
C LYS A 10 -1.63 -10.86 -5.57
N GLU A 11 -2.69 -10.30 -4.98
CA GLU A 11 -3.40 -9.16 -5.60
C GLU A 11 -2.55 -7.89 -5.53
N PHE A 12 -1.84 -7.70 -4.42
CA PHE A 12 -0.93 -6.58 -4.24
C PHE A 12 0.20 -6.63 -5.28
N ASP A 13 0.91 -7.76 -5.37
CA ASP A 13 2.01 -7.98 -6.32
C ASP A 13 1.58 -7.71 -7.76
N SER A 14 0.39 -8.18 -8.17
CA SER A 14 -0.11 -7.93 -9.53
C SER A 14 -0.25 -6.43 -9.86
N VAL A 15 -0.69 -5.61 -8.91
CA VAL A 15 -0.85 -4.15 -9.16
C VAL A 15 0.50 -3.44 -9.13
N ILE A 16 1.39 -3.85 -8.21
CA ILE A 16 2.74 -3.28 -8.13
C ILE A 16 3.52 -3.57 -9.42
N ASP A 17 3.50 -4.81 -9.91
CA ASP A 17 4.22 -5.20 -11.14
C ASP A 17 3.77 -4.38 -12.36
N GLU A 18 2.47 -4.02 -12.43
CA GLU A 18 1.89 -3.32 -13.57
C GLU A 18 2.07 -1.79 -13.50
N GLN A 19 1.91 -1.19 -12.32
CA GLN A 19 1.68 0.26 -12.20
C GLN A 19 2.73 1.01 -11.37
N PHE A 20 3.62 0.30 -10.66
CA PHE A 20 4.59 0.94 -9.77
C PHE A 20 5.58 1.85 -10.52
N PHE A 21 5.72 3.06 -10.01
CA PHE A 21 6.72 4.02 -10.47
C PHE A 21 7.68 4.44 -9.36
N ARG A 22 7.15 4.80 -8.19
CA ARG A 22 7.92 5.21 -7.02
C ARG A 22 7.21 4.87 -5.73
N ASP A 23 7.95 4.82 -4.63
CA ASP A 23 7.41 4.70 -3.28
C ASP A 23 7.86 5.85 -2.38
N GLU A 24 7.12 6.03 -1.30
CA GLU A 24 7.50 6.85 -0.16
C GLU A 24 7.31 6.06 1.12
N HIS A 25 8.28 6.18 2.04
CA HIS A 25 8.25 5.52 3.33
C HIS A 25 8.18 6.56 4.45
N GLU A 26 7.17 6.46 5.31
CA GLU A 26 7.02 7.31 6.50
C GLU A 26 6.59 6.46 7.70
N LEU A 27 7.45 6.40 8.72
CA LEU A 27 7.22 5.63 9.95
C LEU A 27 6.86 4.16 9.65
N LEU A 28 5.60 3.79 9.85
CA LEU A 28 5.05 2.45 9.67
C LEU A 28 4.26 2.30 8.35
N GLU A 29 4.15 3.36 7.56
CA GLU A 29 3.43 3.35 6.28
C GLU A 29 4.42 3.42 5.12
N SER A 30 4.17 2.61 4.09
CA SER A 30 4.82 2.72 2.78
C SER A 30 3.75 2.96 1.74
N ARG A 31 3.85 4.03 0.95
CA ARG A 31 2.89 4.39 -0.09
C ARG A 31 3.54 4.18 -1.45
N PHE A 32 2.81 3.60 -2.38
CA PHE A 32 3.26 3.27 -3.73
C PHE A 32 2.47 4.10 -4.73
N PHE A 33 3.16 4.67 -5.71
CA PHE A 33 2.61 5.63 -6.66
C PHE A 33 2.78 5.14 -8.09
N ASP A 34 1.82 5.49 -8.95
CA ASP A 34 1.92 5.34 -10.40
C ASP A 34 2.68 6.53 -11.06
N GLN A 35 2.83 6.47 -12.38
CA GLN A 35 3.46 7.54 -13.19
C GLN A 35 2.70 8.87 -13.18
N GLN A 36 1.44 8.87 -12.74
CA GLN A 36 0.59 10.06 -12.62
C GLN A 36 0.60 10.63 -11.20
N ASP A 37 1.49 10.14 -10.34
CA ASP A 37 1.60 10.52 -8.93
C ASP A 37 0.38 10.13 -8.08
N ARG A 38 -0.39 9.13 -8.52
CA ARG A 38 -1.55 8.60 -7.80
C ARG A 38 -1.11 7.44 -6.92
N ILE A 39 -1.57 7.42 -5.67
CA ILE A 39 -1.32 6.30 -4.76
C ILE A 39 -2.08 5.07 -5.25
N ILE A 40 -1.38 4.04 -5.68
CA ILE A 40 -1.98 2.77 -6.15
C ILE A 40 -2.07 1.74 -5.03
N ALA A 41 -1.18 1.81 -4.05
CA ALA A 41 -1.12 0.85 -2.96
C ALA A 41 -0.47 1.46 -1.72
N ARG A 42 -0.71 0.85 -0.57
CA ARG A 42 0.03 1.14 0.66
C ARG A 42 0.25 -0.12 1.49
N VAL A 43 1.31 -0.11 2.28
CA VAL A 43 1.65 -1.15 3.25
C VAL A 43 1.72 -0.52 4.62
N VAL A 44 0.96 -1.04 5.58
CA VAL A 44 1.00 -0.61 6.98
C VAL A 44 1.62 -1.72 7.81
N ARG A 45 2.71 -1.39 8.49
CA ARG A 45 3.42 -2.27 9.42
C ARG A 45 2.94 -2.00 10.83
N TYR A 46 3.17 -2.94 11.74
CA TYR A 46 2.83 -2.79 13.15
C TYR A 46 4.06 -2.92 14.03
N LEU A 47 3.91 -2.43 15.26
CA LEU A 47 4.84 -2.68 16.34
C LEU A 47 4.16 -3.61 17.36
N ASP A 48 4.94 -4.44 18.03
CA ASP A 48 4.45 -5.19 19.19
C ASP A 48 4.36 -4.32 20.47
N GLU A 49 4.02 -4.95 21.59
CA GLU A 49 3.87 -4.29 22.89
C GLU A 49 5.16 -3.66 23.43
N GLU A 50 6.33 -4.11 22.96
CA GLU A 50 7.65 -3.58 23.31
C GLU A 50 8.11 -2.48 22.33
N GLY A 51 7.34 -2.23 21.27
CA GLY A 51 7.64 -1.23 20.24
C GLY A 51 8.56 -1.75 19.13
N GLU A 52 8.74 -3.06 19.02
CA GLU A 52 9.56 -3.69 17.99
C GLU A 52 8.73 -4.01 16.74
N LEU A 53 9.35 -3.94 15.55
CA LEU A 53 8.68 -4.22 14.28
C LEU A 53 8.32 -5.70 14.15
N VAL A 54 7.02 -5.97 13.93
CA VAL A 54 6.54 -7.33 13.64
C VAL A 54 6.57 -7.64 12.15
N PRO A 55 6.64 -8.93 11.76
CA PRO A 55 6.63 -9.33 10.35
C PRO A 55 5.27 -9.13 9.66
N GLU A 56 4.21 -8.92 10.42
CA GLU A 56 2.86 -8.70 9.90
C GLU A 56 2.69 -7.29 9.31
N ALA A 57 1.96 -7.21 8.21
CA ALA A 57 1.61 -5.95 7.58
C ALA A 57 0.29 -6.06 6.81
N ASP A 58 -0.50 -4.99 6.83
CA ASP A 58 -1.64 -4.85 5.95
C ASP A 58 -1.15 -4.42 4.57
N LEU A 59 -1.47 -5.24 3.56
CA LEU A 59 -1.28 -4.90 2.14
C LEU A 59 -2.59 -4.32 1.62
N MET A 60 -2.56 -3.09 1.14
CA MET A 60 -3.76 -2.39 0.71
C MET A 60 -3.64 -1.81 -0.69
N LEU A 61 -4.73 -1.87 -1.46
CA LEU A 61 -4.85 -1.22 -2.75
C LEU A 61 -5.79 -0.02 -2.66
N ALA A 62 -5.44 1.04 -3.39
CA ALA A 62 -6.28 2.22 -3.51
C ALA A 62 -7.53 1.91 -4.33
N VAL A 63 -8.67 2.40 -3.85
CA VAL A 63 -9.97 2.35 -4.50
C VAL A 63 -10.36 3.80 -4.81
N TYR A 64 -10.41 4.09 -6.10
CA TYR A 64 -10.90 5.37 -6.60
C TYR A 64 -12.40 5.23 -6.88
N ALA A 65 -13.22 5.94 -6.12
CA ALA A 65 -14.65 6.01 -6.40
C ALA A 65 -14.88 6.81 -7.68
N GLY A 66 -14.90 6.11 -8.82
CA GLY A 66 -15.29 6.62 -10.13
C GLY A 66 -14.17 6.61 -11.16
N GLU A 67 -14.22 5.65 -12.08
CA GLU A 67 -14.17 5.86 -13.54
C GLU A 67 -14.96 4.71 -14.20
N ASP A 68 -16.23 4.98 -14.54
CA ASP A 68 -16.98 4.34 -15.62
C ASP A 68 -17.34 5.46 -16.62
#